data_AF-A0A524RMW1-F1
#
_entry.id   AF-A0A524RMW1-F1
#
_cell.length_a   1.000
_cell.length_b   1.000
_cell.length_c   1.000
_cell.angle_alpha   90.00
_cell.angle_beta   90.00
_cell.angle_gamma   90.00
#
_symmetry.space_group_name_H-M   'P 1'
#
loop_
_entity.id
_entity.type
_entity.pdbx_description
1 polymer ?
#
loop_
_entity_poly.entity_id
_entity_poly.type
_entity_poly.pdbx_seq_one_letter_code
_entity_poly.pdbx_strand_id
1 'polypeptide(L)'
;MKNIEKSFANLEYENKKRKTRRELFLNRMDSLIPWDALVEQIRPYYPSSGKGRVPYPLEAMLRVHCVQLFYNLSDPATEDMLYNDDSQLPPSAGTSRTGKGAV
;
A
#
# COMPACT_ATOMS: atom_id res chain seq x y z
N MET A 1 13.89 21.77 33.05
CA MET A 1 13.30 21.41 31.75
C MET A 1 14.21 20.38 31.10
N LYS A 2 13.72 19.16 30.83
CA LYS A 2 14.56 18.09 30.23
C LYS A 2 14.51 18.23 28.71
N ASN A 3 15.66 18.49 28.09
CA ASN A 3 15.80 18.49 26.64
C ASN A 3 15.67 17.05 26.15
N ILE A 4 14.59 16.77 25.41
CA ILE A 4 14.37 15.48 24.77
C ILE A 4 15.09 15.55 23.42
N GLU A 5 16.35 15.16 23.40
CA GLU A 5 17.05 14.87 22.15
C GLU A 5 16.46 13.58 21.57
N LYS A 6 15.67 13.71 20.49
CA LYS A 6 15.20 12.56 19.73
C LYS A 6 16.39 11.97 18.97
N SER A 7 16.98 10.91 19.52
CA SER A 7 17.97 10.08 18.83
C SER A 7 17.42 9.53 17.51
N PHE A 8 18.27 9.31 16.50
CA PHE A 8 17.89 8.68 15.23
C PHE A 8 17.13 7.36 15.44
N ALA A 9 17.49 6.59 16.46
CA ALA A 9 16.79 5.36 16.85
C ALA A 9 15.33 5.60 17.28
N ASN A 10 15.01 6.76 17.86
CA ASN A 10 13.63 7.14 18.20
C ASN A 10 12.85 7.63 16.98
N LEU A 11 13.49 8.23 15.97
CA LEU A 11 12.84 8.59 14.70
C LEU A 11 12.57 7.35 13.82
N GLU A 12 13.42 6.33 13.89
CA GLU A 12 13.15 5.01 13.29
C GLU A 12 12.00 4.29 14.01
N TYR A 13 11.91 4.39 15.34
CA TYR A 13 10.80 3.84 16.11
C TYR A 13 9.48 4.61 15.93
N GLU A 14 9.54 5.94 15.78
CA GLU A 14 8.38 6.79 15.46
C GLU A 14 7.97 6.73 13.98
N ASN A 15 8.78 6.12 13.10
CA ASN A 15 8.32 5.56 11.83
C ASN A 15 7.47 4.28 12.08
N LYS A 16 6.47 4.43 12.94
CA LYS A 16 5.21 3.71 13.04
C LYS A 16 4.92 2.99 11.72
N LYS A 17 5.31 1.71 11.64
CA LYS A 17 5.28 0.81 10.48
C LYS A 17 4.62 1.46 9.26
N ARG A 18 5.39 2.22 8.48
CA ARG A 18 4.85 2.86 7.28
C ARG A 18 4.24 1.75 6.44
N LYS A 19 2.90 1.75 6.31
CA LYS A 19 2.21 0.74 5.51
C LYS A 19 2.79 0.79 4.12
N THR A 20 3.26 -0.34 3.63
CA THR A 20 3.83 -0.39 2.29
C THR A 20 2.74 -0.06 1.27
N ARG A 21 3.11 0.48 0.11
CA ARG A 21 2.14 0.75 -0.98
C ARG A 21 1.35 -0.50 -1.35
N ARG A 22 2.02 -1.66 -1.35
CA ARG A 22 1.40 -2.97 -1.53
C ARG A 22 0.33 -3.24 -0.48
N GLU A 23 0.59 -2.97 0.80
CA GLU A 23 -0.42 -3.12 1.86
C GLU A 23 -1.60 -2.17 1.66
N LEU A 24 -1.37 -0.91 1.28
CA LEU A 24 -2.46 0.03 1.01
C LEU A 24 -3.33 -0.42 -0.17
N PHE A 25 -2.71 -0.91 -1.23
CA PHE A 25 -3.40 -1.46 -2.40
C PHE A 25 -4.23 -2.69 -2.03
N LEU A 26 -3.65 -3.66 -1.31
CA LEU A 26 -4.37 -4.85 -0.85
C LEU A 26 -5.55 -4.49 0.06
N ASN A 27 -5.39 -3.52 0.97
CA ASN A 27 -6.48 -3.05 1.82
C ASN A 27 -7.62 -2.41 1.01
N ARG A 28 -7.30 -1.64 -0.04
CA ARG A 28 -8.30 -1.06 -0.95
C ARG A 28 -9.02 -2.14 -1.74
N MET A 29 -8.28 -3.10 -2.31
CA MET A 29 -8.87 -4.27 -2.97
C MET A 29 -9.84 -5.00 -2.05
N ASP A 30 -9.43 -5.27 -0.80
CA ASP A 30 -10.25 -5.97 0.18
C ASP A 30 -11.54 -5.24 0.52
N SER A 31 -11.54 -3.91 0.42
CA SER A 31 -12.74 -3.09 0.66
C SER A 31 -13.66 -2.98 -0.56
N LEU A 32 -13.10 -3.06 -1.77
CA LEU A 32 -13.82 -2.83 -3.03
C LEU A 32 -14.39 -4.11 -3.64
N ILE A 33 -13.74 -5.24 -3.42
CA ILE A 33 -14.09 -6.50 -4.06
C ILE A 33 -15.04 -7.27 -3.13
N PRO A 34 -16.26 -7.65 -3.59
CA PRO A 34 -17.18 -8.44 -2.79
C PRO A 34 -16.75 -9.91 -2.78
N TRP A 35 -15.73 -10.24 -1.97
CA TRP A 35 -15.10 -11.57 -1.95
C TRP A 35 -16.08 -12.71 -1.68
N ASP A 36 -16.97 -12.56 -0.70
CA ASP A 36 -17.92 -13.61 -0.31
C ASP A 36 -18.86 -13.98 -1.47
N ALA A 37 -19.40 -12.95 -2.14
CA ALA A 37 -20.28 -13.14 -3.29
C ALA A 37 -19.54 -13.81 -4.46
N LEU A 38 -18.30 -13.40 -4.73
CA LEU A 38 -17.50 -14.01 -5.79
C LEU A 38 -17.16 -15.47 -5.48
N VAL A 39 -16.77 -15.77 -4.24
CA VAL A 39 -16.48 -17.14 -3.81
C VAL A 39 -17.72 -18.01 -3.93
N GLU A 40 -18.89 -17.50 -3.53
CA GLU A 40 -20.16 -18.23 -3.65
C GLU A 40 -20.51 -18.55 -5.11
N GLN A 41 -20.33 -17.60 -6.02
CA GLN A 41 -20.59 -17.80 -7.44
C GLN A 41 -19.60 -18.79 -8.09
N ILE A 42 -18.34 -18.82 -7.64
CA ILE A 42 -17.29 -19.67 -8.24
C ILE A 42 -17.27 -21.07 -7.60
N ARG A 43 -17.74 -21.21 -6.35
CA ARG A 43 -17.74 -22.47 -5.59
C ARG A 43 -18.27 -23.68 -6.37
N PRO A 44 -19.38 -23.61 -7.14
CA PRO A 44 -19.90 -24.76 -7.88
C PRO A 44 -18.94 -25.29 -8.96
N TYR A 45 -18.08 -24.43 -9.48
CA TYR A 45 -17.12 -24.75 -10.54
C TYR A 45 -15.73 -25.12 -9.99
N TYR A 46 -15.46 -24.81 -8.72
CA TYR A 46 -14.17 -25.10 -8.11
C TYR A 46 -14.11 -26.57 -7.69
N PRO A 47 -13.05 -27.31 -8.09
CA PRO A 47 -12.95 -28.72 -7.78
C PRO A 47 -12.89 -28.92 -6.26
N SER A 48 -13.84 -29.67 -5.73
CA SER A 48 -13.78 -30.15 -4.35
C SER A 48 -12.77 -31.28 -4.25
N SER A 49 -11.94 -31.27 -3.21
CA SER A 49 -10.85 -32.24 -2.98
C SER A 49 -11.31 -33.68 -3.19
N GLY A 50 -10.81 -34.34 -4.24
CA GLY A 50 -10.97 -35.78 -4.47
C GLY A 50 -9.90 -36.62 -3.76
N LYS A 51 -9.71 -37.89 -4.17
CA LYS A 51 -8.65 -38.82 -3.68
C LYS A 51 -7.24 -38.44 -4.16
N GLY A 52 -6.87 -37.18 -4.10
CA GLY A 52 -5.61 -36.65 -4.61
C GLY A 52 -5.12 -35.45 -3.81
N ARG A 53 -4.24 -34.64 -4.42
CA ARG A 53 -3.76 -33.41 -3.79
C ARG A 53 -4.95 -32.49 -3.50
N VAL A 54 -5.06 -32.07 -2.25
CA VAL A 54 -6.07 -31.10 -1.84
C VAL A 54 -5.83 -29.79 -2.60
N PRO A 55 -6.81 -29.30 -3.38
CA PRO A 55 -6.67 -28.01 -4.05
C PRO A 55 -6.55 -26.90 -3.00
N TYR A 56 -5.83 -25.84 -3.34
CA TYR A 56 -5.73 -24.68 -2.46
C TYR A 56 -7.14 -24.12 -2.15
N PRO A 57 -7.34 -23.46 -1.00
CA PRO A 57 -8.63 -22.83 -0.72
C PRO A 57 -9.04 -21.87 -1.84
N LEU A 58 -10.28 -22.00 -2.33
CA LEU A 58 -10.82 -21.22 -3.45
C LEU A 58 -10.58 -19.71 -3.26
N GLU A 59 -10.90 -19.20 -2.07
CA GLU A 59 -10.75 -17.78 -1.73
C GLU A 59 -9.28 -17.32 -1.83
N ALA A 60 -8.33 -18.14 -1.40
CA ALA A 60 -6.90 -17.82 -1.49
C ALA A 60 -6.43 -17.80 -2.95
N MET A 61 -6.85 -18.77 -3.76
CA MET A 61 -6.53 -18.80 -5.19
C MET A 61 -7.15 -17.62 -5.94
N LEU A 62 -8.41 -17.29 -5.63
CA LEU A 62 -9.10 -16.13 -6.21
C LEU A 62 -8.34 -14.84 -5.90
N ARG A 63 -7.94 -14.62 -4.64
CA ARG A 63 -7.15 -13.44 -4.25
C ARG A 63 -5.83 -13.34 -5.01
N VAL A 64 -5.09 -14.44 -5.14
CA VAL A 64 -3.82 -14.47 -5.89
C VAL A 64 -4.03 -14.11 -7.35
N HIS A 65 -5.05 -14.69 -8.00
CA HIS A 65 -5.34 -14.38 -9.40
C HIS A 65 -5.80 -12.94 -9.61
N CYS A 66 -6.66 -12.40 -8.74
CA CYS A 66 -7.05 -11.00 -8.78
C CYS A 66 -5.82 -10.09 -8.67
N VAL A 67 -4.94 -10.34 -7.69
CA VAL A 67 -3.70 -9.58 -7.52
C VAL A 67 -2.82 -9.66 -8.78
N GLN A 68 -2.61 -10.86 -9.34
CA GLN A 68 -1.87 -11.03 -10.59
C GLN A 68 -2.49 -10.23 -11.75
N LEU A 69 -3.81 -10.27 -11.92
CA LEU A 69 -4.51 -9.53 -12.96
C LEU A 69 -4.34 -8.02 -12.79
N PHE A 70 -4.49 -7.49 -11.57
CA PHE A 70 -4.32 -6.06 -11.34
C PHE A 70 -2.88 -5.58 -11.54
N TYR A 71 -1.89 -6.37 -11.12
CA TYR A 71 -0.49 -6.02 -11.39
C TYR A 71 -0.13 -6.15 -12.87
N ASN A 72 -0.76 -7.06 -13.62
CA ASN A 72 -0.59 -7.14 -15.07
C ASN A 72 -1.29 -6.01 -15.82
N LEU A 73 -2.33 -5.40 -15.23
CA LEU A 73 -3.07 -4.27 -15.79
C LEU A 73 -2.55 -2.90 -15.30
N SER A 74 -1.78 -2.88 -14.22
CA SER A 74 -1.06 -1.69 -13.74
C SER A 74 0.10 -1.45 -14.70
N ASP A 75 -0.03 -0.45 -15.59
CA ASP A 75 1.10 0.01 -16.38
C ASP A 75 2.14 0.63 -15.43
N PRO A 76 3.38 0.08 -15.36
CA PRO A 76 4.42 0.60 -14.46
C PRO A 76 4.68 2.10 -14.66
N ALA A 77 4.54 2.62 -15.87
CA ALA A 77 4.77 4.03 -16.18
C ALA A 77 3.65 4.95 -15.67
N THR A 78 2.38 4.56 -15.84
CA THR A 78 1.22 5.26 -15.26
C THR A 78 1.26 5.23 -13.73
N GLU A 79 1.64 4.08 -13.19
CA GLU A 79 1.87 3.90 -11.77
C GLU A 79 2.97 4.89 -11.29
N ASP A 80 4.13 4.97 -11.95
CA ASP A 80 5.20 5.95 -11.65
C ASP A 80 4.79 7.43 -11.81
N MET A 81 3.94 7.76 -12.79
CA MET A 81 3.42 9.13 -12.97
C MET A 81 2.53 9.58 -11.82
N LEU A 82 1.61 8.72 -11.36
CA LEU A 82 0.75 9.01 -10.19
C LEU A 82 1.57 9.23 -8.91
N TYR A 83 2.77 8.65 -8.79
CA TYR A 83 3.65 8.87 -7.63
C TYR A 83 4.50 10.13 -7.70
N ASN A 84 4.83 10.61 -8.90
CA ASN A 84 5.56 11.87 -9.04
C ASN A 84 4.68 13.07 -8.67
N ASP A 85 3.37 13.01 -8.96
CA ASP A 85 2.44 14.10 -8.66
C ASP A 85 2.15 14.25 -7.15
N ASP A 86 2.05 13.14 -6.40
CA ASP A 86 1.87 13.18 -4.93
C ASP A 86 3.16 13.59 -4.16
N SER A 87 4.32 13.60 -4.84
CA SER A 87 5.60 14.00 -4.25
C SER A 87 5.92 15.50 -4.38
N GLN A 88 5.14 16.25 -5.15
CA GLN A 88 5.36 17.67 -5.47
C GLN A 88 4.50 18.61 -4.60
N LEU A 89 4.47 18.40 -3.29
CA LEU A 89 4.13 19.49 -2.37
C LEU A 89 5.45 20.01 -1.79
N PRO A 90 5.98 21.16 -2.28
CA PRO A 90 7.21 21.70 -1.73
C PRO A 90 7.00 21.98 -0.23
N PRO A 91 8.00 21.72 0.64
CA PRO A 91 7.90 22.18 2.01
C PRO A 91 7.75 23.70 1.95
N SER A 92 6.63 24.21 2.46
CA SER A 92 6.46 25.63 2.75
C SER A 92 7.47 26.00 3.85
N ALA A 93 8.71 26.26 3.46
CA ALA A 93 9.73 26.78 4.35
C ALA A 93 9.45 28.27 4.52
N GLY A 94 8.92 28.59 5.70
CA GLY A 94 8.65 29.95 6.13
C GLY A 94 9.89 30.84 6.14
N THR A 95 9.64 32.10 5.81
CA THR A 95 10.20 33.33 6.35
C THR A 95 11.48 33.22 7.21
N SER A 96 12.56 33.85 6.74
CA SER A 96 13.52 34.50 7.61
C SER A 96 13.98 35.82 6.99
N ARG A 97 13.24 36.87 7.36
CA ARG A 97 13.61 38.28 7.22
C ARG A 97 14.53 38.61 8.39
N THR A 98 15.84 38.64 8.16
CA THR A 98 16.87 39.28 9.02
C THR A 98 17.94 39.79 8.05
N GLY A 99 18.50 40.99 8.09
CA GLY A 99 18.46 42.14 8.97
C GLY A 99 19.46 43.13 8.35
N LYS A 100 19.12 44.41 8.36
CA LYS A 100 19.87 45.52 7.76
C LYS A 100 21.29 45.69 8.36
N GLY A 101 22.23 46.11 7.50
CA GLY A 101 23.10 47.28 7.72
C GLY A 101 24.38 47.13 8.56
N ALA A 102 25.53 47.37 7.91
CA ALA A 102 26.71 48.11 8.39
C ALA A 102 27.67 48.22 7.19
N VAL A 103 27.67 49.35 6.47
CA VAL A 103 28.73 50.38 6.43
C VAL A 103 30.07 49.82 5.96
#